data_AF-A0AAU8IG26-F1
#
_entry.id   AF-A0AAU8IG26-F1
#
_cell.length_a   1.000
_cell.length_b   1.000
_cell.length_c   1.000
_cell.angle_alpha   90.00
_cell.angle_beta   90.00
_cell.angle_gamma   90.00
#
_symmetry.space_group_name_H-M   'P 1'
#
loop_
_entity.id
_entity.type
_entity.pdbx_description
1 polymer ?
#
loop_
_entity_poly.entity_id
_entity_poly.type
_entity_poly.pdbx_seq_one_letter_code
_entity_poly.pdbx_strand_id
1 'polypeptide(L)'
;MSSVKESTFHFNKKIKASFSGGALSSDSGLLLYREFDEKTGLSELIQEKLYVNDPVTHARHTNPKVVIQKIYQHPAGYHTDDQADELGTDPIFTIVLEKKHLASQPRLSRFNQRVDTGIPTPFNRWKPSIKLIWIDSMPSGPVSR
;
A
#
# COMPACT_ATOMS: atom_id res chain seq x y z
N MET A 1 12.60 17.23 -35.14
CA MET A 1 12.69 17.15 -33.66
C MET A 1 11.34 16.67 -33.15
N SER A 2 11.25 15.43 -32.64
CA SER A 2 10.01 14.86 -32.13
C SER A 2 9.71 15.48 -30.76
N SER A 3 8.69 16.33 -30.68
CA SER A 3 8.18 16.86 -29.42
C SER A 3 7.69 15.68 -28.56
N VAL A 4 8.31 15.45 -27.42
CA VAL A 4 7.79 14.54 -26.40
C VAL A 4 6.42 15.08 -25.98
N LYS A 5 5.35 14.28 -26.07
CA LYS A 5 4.04 14.65 -25.53
C LYS A 5 4.15 14.62 -24.00
N GLU A 6 4.11 15.79 -23.35
CA GLU A 6 3.97 15.88 -21.91
C GLU A 6 2.53 15.46 -21.52
N SER A 7 2.40 14.30 -20.89
CA SER A 7 1.14 13.81 -20.33
C SER A 7 1.17 14.00 -18.81
N THR A 8 0.19 14.72 -18.25
CA THR A 8 0.08 14.95 -16.80
C THR A 8 -0.87 13.94 -16.16
N PHE A 9 -0.61 13.55 -14.91
CA PHE A 9 -1.52 12.69 -14.13
C PHE A 9 -2.71 13.48 -13.55
N HIS A 10 -3.86 12.83 -13.38
CA HIS A 10 -5.05 13.43 -12.77
C HIS A 10 -4.86 13.62 -11.26
N PHE A 11 -4.35 12.60 -10.56
CA PHE A 11 -4.14 12.64 -9.11
C PHE A 11 -3.13 13.71 -8.70
N ASN A 12 -2.14 13.99 -9.55
CA ASN A 12 -1.17 15.05 -9.30
C ASN A 12 -0.59 15.63 -10.60
N LYS A 13 -1.15 16.77 -11.02
CA LYS A 13 -0.75 17.51 -12.22
C LYS A 13 0.67 18.10 -12.16
N LYS A 14 1.32 18.09 -10.99
CA LYS A 14 2.69 18.59 -10.81
C LYS A 14 3.74 17.53 -11.12
N ILE A 15 3.35 16.26 -11.25
CA ILE A 15 4.27 15.19 -11.64
C ILE A 15 4.56 15.34 -13.13
N LYS A 16 5.85 15.49 -13.46
CA LYS A 16 6.35 15.55 -14.82
C LYS A 16 7.34 14.42 -15.04
N ALA A 17 7.10 13.59 -16.06
CA ALA A 17 8.06 12.60 -16.49
C ALA A 17 9.17 13.28 -17.30
N SER A 18 10.43 13.12 -16.88
CA SER A 18 11.59 13.64 -17.60
C SER A 18 12.69 12.59 -17.63
N PHE A 19 13.47 12.56 -18.73
CA PHE A 19 14.58 11.61 -18.92
C PHE A 19 15.92 12.18 -18.41
N SER A 20 15.90 13.23 -17.60
CA SER A 20 17.10 13.93 -17.12
C SER A 20 17.77 13.26 -15.91
N GLY A 21 17.33 12.06 -15.51
CA GLY A 21 17.99 11.28 -14.45
C GLY A 21 17.86 11.86 -13.04
N GLY A 22 16.70 12.46 -12.69
CA GLY A 22 16.41 12.99 -11.36
C GLY A 22 16.20 11.89 -10.29
N ALA A 23 15.11 11.98 -9.52
CA ALA A 23 14.75 10.92 -8.57
C ALA A 23 14.40 9.64 -9.34
N LEU A 24 15.27 8.63 -9.24
CA LEU A 24 15.13 7.35 -9.92
C LEU A 24 14.41 6.36 -8.99
N SER A 25 13.40 5.67 -9.49
CA SER A 25 12.76 4.56 -8.81
C SER A 25 12.33 3.52 -9.84
N SER A 26 12.52 2.25 -9.49
CA SER A 26 12.11 1.10 -10.31
C SER A 26 10.59 0.91 -10.31
N ASP A 27 9.88 1.51 -9.34
CA ASP A 27 8.44 1.32 -9.12
C ASP A 27 7.56 2.35 -9.84
N SER A 28 8.12 3.08 -10.80
CA SER A 28 7.40 4.10 -11.59
C SER A 28 6.09 3.61 -12.22
N GLY A 29 5.91 2.29 -12.43
CA GLY A 29 4.65 1.68 -12.85
C GLY A 29 3.48 1.90 -11.88
N LEU A 30 3.75 2.13 -10.58
CA LEU A 30 2.73 2.48 -9.59
C LEU A 30 2.03 3.81 -9.89
N LEU A 31 2.62 4.70 -10.69
CA LEU A 31 1.95 5.93 -11.11
C LEU A 31 0.71 5.64 -11.97
N LEU A 32 0.76 4.59 -12.80
CA LEU A 32 -0.40 4.14 -13.59
C LEU A 32 -1.45 3.50 -12.69
N TYR A 33 -1.01 2.72 -11.69
CA TYR A 33 -1.91 2.14 -10.71
C TYR A 33 -2.62 3.22 -9.88
N ARG A 34 -1.90 4.27 -9.50
CA ARG A 34 -2.47 5.45 -8.81
C ARG A 34 -3.49 6.19 -9.66
N GLU A 35 -3.19 6.38 -10.95
CA GLU A 35 -4.13 7.00 -11.89
C GLU A 35 -5.41 6.16 -12.07
N PHE A 36 -5.29 4.84 -12.05
CA PHE A 36 -6.44 3.93 -12.05
C PHE A 36 -7.25 4.02 -10.76
N ASP A 37 -6.57 4.01 -9.60
CA ASP A 37 -7.19 4.18 -8.29
C ASP A 37 -7.96 5.51 -8.20
N GLU A 38 -7.37 6.61 -8.66
CA GLU A 38 -8.00 7.94 -8.70
C GLU A 38 -9.27 7.96 -9.56
N LYS A 39 -9.27 7.24 -10.70
CA LYS A 39 -10.45 7.16 -11.58
C LYS A 39 -11.55 6.25 -11.05
N THR A 40 -11.20 5.26 -10.24
CA THR A 40 -12.13 4.25 -9.72
C THR A 40 -12.61 4.55 -8.30
N GLY A 41 -11.92 5.41 -7.57
CA GLY A 41 -12.19 5.71 -6.16
C GLY A 41 -11.92 4.53 -5.24
N LEU A 42 -11.02 3.60 -5.61
CA LEU A 42 -10.81 2.37 -4.83
C LEU A 42 -10.29 2.68 -3.42
N SER A 43 -9.30 3.56 -3.29
CA SER A 43 -8.75 4.01 -2.01
C SER A 43 -9.76 4.77 -1.16
N GLU A 44 -10.69 5.50 -1.77
CA GLU A 44 -11.77 6.19 -1.07
C GLU A 44 -12.78 5.18 -0.51
N LEU A 45 -13.19 4.22 -1.35
CA LEU A 45 -14.09 3.14 -0.95
C LEU A 45 -13.51 2.32 0.22
N ILE A 46 -12.20 2.02 0.19
CA ILE A 46 -11.54 1.33 1.30
C ILE A 46 -11.56 2.18 2.57
N GLN A 47 -11.32 3.49 2.47
CA GLN A 47 -11.40 4.39 3.63
C GLN A 47 -12.80 4.45 4.25
N GLU A 48 -13.84 4.41 3.42
CA GLU A 48 -15.23 4.46 3.89
C GLU A 48 -15.74 3.13 4.45
N LYS A 49 -15.37 2.01 3.82
CA LYS A 49 -15.95 0.69 4.11
C LYS A 49 -15.11 -0.15 5.05
N LEU A 50 -13.82 0.12 5.20
CA LEU A 50 -12.96 -0.67 6.06
C LEU A 50 -13.14 -0.26 7.53
N TYR A 51 -13.88 -1.07 8.27
CA TYR A 51 -13.95 -1.01 9.72
C TYR A 51 -13.11 -2.12 10.34
N VAL A 52 -12.02 -1.75 11.01
CA VAL A 52 -11.21 -2.65 11.83
C VAL A 52 -11.32 -2.16 13.26
N ASN A 53 -11.83 -3.02 14.14
CA ASN A 53 -11.96 -2.70 15.56
C ASN A 53 -10.56 -2.47 16.14
N ASP A 54 -10.25 -1.23 16.50
CA ASP A 54 -8.94 -0.84 17.01
C ASP A 54 -9.11 -0.14 18.36
N PRO A 55 -8.61 -0.70 19.46
CA PRO A 55 -8.65 -0.04 20.76
C PRO A 55 -7.77 1.21 20.80
N VAL A 56 -6.90 1.43 19.81
CA VAL A 56 -6.00 2.59 19.74
C VAL A 56 -6.66 3.74 18.99
N THR A 57 -7.21 4.69 19.74
CA THR A 57 -7.87 5.91 19.24
C THR A 57 -6.92 6.95 18.59
N HIS A 58 -5.60 6.83 18.78
CA HIS A 58 -4.60 7.81 18.32
C HIS A 58 -3.46 7.22 17.48
N ALA A 59 -3.76 6.32 16.55
CA ALA A 59 -2.75 5.80 15.64
C ALA A 59 -2.32 6.86 14.60
N ARG A 60 -1.01 7.12 14.47
CA ARG A 60 -0.42 8.06 13.49
C ARG A 60 -0.86 7.82 12.04
N HIS A 61 -1.31 6.61 11.72
CA HIS A 61 -1.96 6.29 10.45
C HIS A 61 -3.10 5.29 10.74
N THR A 62 -4.20 5.50 10.04
CA THR A 62 -5.43 4.74 10.25
C THR A 62 -5.35 3.36 9.59
N ASN A 63 -6.16 2.41 10.05
CA ASN A 63 -6.22 1.06 9.49
C ASN A 63 -6.48 1.05 7.97
N PRO A 64 -7.39 1.87 7.41
CA PRO A 64 -7.53 1.97 5.95
C PRO A 64 -6.26 2.44 5.25
N LYS A 65 -5.54 3.41 5.84
CA LYS A 65 -4.28 3.90 5.28
C LYS A 65 -3.16 2.87 5.30
N VAL A 66 -3.23 1.89 6.19
CA VAL A 66 -2.31 0.73 6.25
C VAL A 66 -2.65 -0.27 5.16
N VAL A 67 -3.94 -0.60 5.00
CA VAL A 67 -4.41 -1.51 3.95
C VAL A 67 -4.07 -0.98 2.56
N ILE A 68 -4.32 0.31 2.31
CA ILE A 68 -3.99 0.94 1.03
C ILE A 68 -2.48 0.83 0.76
N GLN A 69 -1.63 1.05 1.75
CA GLN A 69 -0.18 0.87 1.56
C GLN A 69 0.16 -0.57 1.15
N LYS A 70 -0.41 -1.58 1.82
CA LYS A 70 -0.19 -3.00 1.44
C LYS A 70 -0.68 -3.33 0.03
N ILE A 71 -1.83 -2.77 -0.36
CA ILE A 71 -2.38 -2.93 -1.72
C ILE A 71 -1.44 -2.36 -2.77
N TYR A 72 -0.75 -1.25 -2.49
CA TYR A 72 0.24 -0.67 -3.41
C TYR A 72 1.58 -1.41 -3.38
N GLN A 73 1.96 -2.00 -2.25
CA GLN A 73 3.18 -2.82 -2.12
C GLN A 73 3.09 -4.13 -2.92
N HIS A 74 1.91 -4.76 -2.94
CA HIS A 74 1.70 -6.06 -3.57
C HIS A 74 2.00 -6.10 -5.10
N PRO A 75 1.45 -5.22 -5.96
CA PRO A 75 1.76 -5.20 -7.39
C PRO A 75 3.20 -4.74 -7.69
N ALA A 76 3.87 -4.08 -6.74
CA ALA A 76 5.30 -3.75 -6.83
C ALA A 76 6.22 -4.89 -6.38
N GLY A 77 5.66 -6.04 -5.97
CA GLY A 77 6.44 -7.22 -5.56
C GLY A 77 6.94 -7.18 -4.10
N TYR A 78 6.51 -6.20 -3.32
CA TYR A 78 6.85 -6.08 -1.91
C TYR A 78 5.80 -6.80 -1.05
N HIS A 79 6.10 -8.03 -0.66
CA HIS A 79 5.14 -8.88 0.03
C HIS A 79 5.39 -9.03 1.54
N THR A 80 6.61 -8.76 2.01
CA THR A 80 6.96 -8.87 3.44
C THR A 80 6.89 -7.53 4.14
N ASP A 81 6.51 -7.56 5.42
CA ASP A 81 6.41 -6.36 6.26
C ASP A 81 7.77 -5.66 6.38
N ASP A 82 8.88 -6.42 6.30
CA ASP A 82 10.26 -5.97 6.46
C ASP A 82 10.71 -4.99 5.37
N GLN A 83 10.09 -5.06 4.19
CA GLN A 83 10.36 -4.15 3.08
C GLN A 83 9.71 -2.77 3.29
N ALA A 84 8.75 -2.64 4.20
CA ALA A 84 8.00 -1.40 4.39
C ALA A 84 8.86 -0.23 4.92
N ASP A 85 9.90 -0.53 5.68
CA ASP A 85 10.81 0.48 6.22
C ASP A 85 11.69 1.08 5.11
N GLU A 86 12.14 0.25 4.16
CA GLU A 86 12.94 0.68 3.00
C GLU A 86 12.12 1.57 2.05
N LEU A 87 10.86 1.20 1.81
CA LEU A 87 9.92 1.94 0.97
C LEU A 87 9.51 3.30 1.55
N GLY A 88 9.75 3.53 2.85
CA GLY A 88 9.55 4.83 3.47
C GLY A 88 10.39 5.95 2.84
N THR A 89 11.48 5.58 2.16
CA THR A 89 12.38 6.51 1.45
C THR A 89 12.13 6.59 -0.06
N ASP A 90 11.29 5.71 -0.62
CA ASP A 90 11.03 5.67 -2.05
C ASP A 90 10.13 6.86 -2.48
N PRO A 91 10.58 7.67 -3.46
CA PRO A 91 9.85 8.84 -3.91
C PRO A 91 8.51 8.49 -4.58
N ILE A 92 8.40 7.36 -5.28
CA ILE A 92 7.16 6.92 -5.91
C ILE A 92 6.15 6.54 -4.83
N PHE A 93 6.53 5.77 -3.81
CA PHE A 93 5.63 5.37 -2.73
C PHE A 93 5.07 6.57 -1.95
N THR A 94 5.91 7.57 -1.67
CA THR A 94 5.46 8.80 -0.99
C THR A 94 4.52 9.62 -1.87
N ILE A 95 4.76 9.67 -3.18
CA ILE A 95 3.91 10.35 -4.17
C ILE A 95 2.55 9.64 -4.32
N VAL A 96 2.53 8.33 -4.56
CA VAL A 96 1.28 7.59 -4.85
C VAL A 96 0.41 7.42 -3.62
N LEU A 97 0.99 7.31 -2.42
CA LEU A 97 0.24 7.21 -1.17
C LEU A 97 -0.05 8.57 -0.51
N GLU A 98 0.45 9.66 -1.09
CA GLU A 98 0.33 11.04 -0.61
C GLU A 98 0.68 11.20 0.88
N LYS A 99 1.78 10.54 1.30
CA LYS A 99 2.23 10.52 2.69
C LYS A 99 3.72 10.83 2.77
N LYS A 100 4.09 11.66 3.75
CA LYS A 100 5.50 11.94 4.07
C LYS A 100 6.23 10.76 4.71
N HIS A 101 5.49 9.88 5.39
CA HIS A 101 6.03 8.69 6.03
C HIS A 101 5.06 7.54 5.83
N LEU A 102 5.60 6.40 5.40
CA LEU A 102 4.86 5.15 5.28
C LEU A 102 4.72 4.47 6.66
N ALA A 103 3.77 3.54 6.75
CA ALA A 103 3.68 2.62 7.87
C ALA A 103 4.94 1.76 7.93
N SER A 104 5.57 1.72 9.10
CA SER A 104 6.73 0.89 9.35
C SER A 104 6.39 -0.60 9.51
N GLN A 105 7.41 -1.46 9.41
CA GLN A 105 7.30 -2.90 9.61
C GLN A 105 6.55 -3.28 10.91
N PRO A 106 6.87 -2.71 12.09
CA PRO A 106 6.19 -3.09 13.34
C PRO A 106 4.71 -2.72 13.33
N ARG A 107 4.34 -1.72 12.52
CA ARG A 107 2.98 -1.24 12.41
C ARG A 107 2.14 -2.11 11.47
N LEU A 108 2.72 -2.57 10.37
CA LEU A 108 2.11 -3.57 9.50
C LEU A 108 1.89 -4.88 10.25
N SER A 109 2.90 -5.37 10.97
CA SER A 109 2.82 -6.60 11.77
C SER A 109 1.72 -6.55 12.84
N ARG A 110 1.55 -5.43 13.55
CA ARG A 110 0.46 -5.25 14.53
C ARG A 110 -0.92 -5.17 13.88
N PHE A 111 -1.03 -4.50 12.74
CA PHE A 111 -2.28 -4.48 11.97
C PHE A 111 -2.69 -5.89 11.53
N ASN A 112 -1.71 -6.64 11.03
CA ASN A 112 -1.82 -8.02 10.58
C ASN A 112 -2.42 -8.93 11.66
N GLN A 113 -1.87 -8.90 12.88
CA GLN A 113 -2.39 -9.68 14.01
C GLN A 113 -3.85 -9.32 14.36
N ARG A 114 -4.24 -8.04 14.28
CA ARG A 114 -5.59 -7.60 14.62
C ARG A 114 -6.63 -8.10 13.63
N VAL A 115 -6.32 -8.06 12.33
CA VAL A 115 -7.22 -8.57 11.28
C VAL A 115 -7.46 -10.07 11.48
N ASP A 116 -6.41 -10.85 11.78
CA ASP A 116 -6.57 -12.28 12.03
C ASP A 116 -7.46 -12.60 13.23
N THR A 117 -7.38 -11.78 14.29
CA THR A 117 -8.19 -11.93 15.51
C THR A 117 -9.60 -11.34 15.43
N GLY A 118 -9.85 -10.42 14.50
CA GLY A 118 -11.02 -9.53 14.51
C GLY A 118 -12.09 -9.79 13.45
N ILE A 119 -11.90 -10.73 12.52
CA ILE A 119 -12.90 -11.04 11.47
C ILE A 119 -14.11 -11.77 12.09
N PRO A 120 -15.32 -11.17 12.13
CA PRO A 120 -16.51 -11.86 12.61
C PRO A 120 -16.88 -13.00 11.65
N THR A 121 -17.40 -14.10 12.21
CA THR A 121 -17.79 -15.35 11.54
C THR A 121 -18.48 -15.20 10.16
N PRO A 122 -19.38 -14.23 9.89
CA PRO A 122 -19.97 -14.07 8.55
C PRO A 122 -19.01 -13.57 7.45
N PHE A 123 -17.91 -12.88 7.78
CA PHE A 123 -16.90 -12.43 6.80
C PHE A 123 -15.83 -13.49 6.49
N ASN A 124 -15.88 -14.65 7.16
CA ASN A 124 -14.95 -15.76 6.96
C ASN A 124 -14.95 -16.31 5.51
N ARG A 125 -16.01 -16.00 4.73
CA ARG A 125 -16.10 -16.32 3.30
C ARG A 125 -15.08 -15.55 2.44
N TRP A 126 -14.67 -14.35 2.87
CA TRP A 126 -13.66 -13.54 2.18
C TRP A 126 -12.25 -13.76 2.75
N LYS A 127 -12.09 -14.55 3.84
CA LYS A 127 -10.77 -14.91 4.37
C LYS A 127 -9.84 -15.48 3.32
N PRO A 128 -10.26 -16.37 2.38
CA PRO A 128 -9.37 -16.87 1.34
C PRO A 128 -8.88 -15.78 0.39
N SER A 129 -9.76 -14.87 -0.05
CA SER A 129 -9.40 -13.73 -0.90
C SER A 129 -8.46 -12.75 -0.20
N ILE A 130 -8.66 -12.55 1.11
CA ILE A 130 -7.77 -11.75 1.96
C ILE A 130 -6.45 -12.50 2.24
N LYS A 131 -6.47 -13.84 2.40
CA LYS A 131 -5.29 -14.72 2.54
C LYS A 131 -4.47 -14.83 1.27
N LEU A 132 -5.10 -14.77 0.10
CA LEU A 132 -4.44 -14.78 -1.21
C LEU A 132 -3.56 -13.54 -1.41
N ILE A 133 -3.87 -12.43 -0.72
CA ILE A 133 -2.99 -11.26 -0.63
C ILE A 133 -1.79 -11.52 0.31
N TRP A 134 -1.78 -12.62 1.07
CA TRP A 134 -1.09 -12.73 2.36
C TRP A 134 -0.23 -13.98 2.63
N ILE A 135 -0.38 -15.11 1.94
CA ILE A 135 0.25 -16.38 2.39
C ILE A 135 1.51 -16.86 1.66
N ASP A 136 1.75 -16.47 0.41
CA ASP A 136 2.89 -17.04 -0.34
C ASP A 136 4.24 -16.36 -0.04
N SER A 137 4.33 -15.53 1.00
CA SER A 137 5.54 -14.72 1.29
C SER A 137 6.10 -14.86 2.70
N MET A 138 5.65 -15.82 3.49
CA MET A 138 6.36 -16.17 4.73
C MET A 138 7.33 -17.32 4.47
N PRO A 139 8.65 -17.15 4.70
CA PRO A 139 9.53 -18.30 4.84
C PRO A 139 9.05 -19.10 6.06
N SER A 140 8.87 -20.40 5.87
CA SER A 140 8.57 -21.37 6.93
C SER A 140 9.76 -21.47 7.91
N GLY A 141 9.90 -20.48 8.79
CA GLY A 141 10.79 -20.52 9.95
C GLY A 141 10.09 -21.16 11.15
N PRO A 142 10.78 -21.98 11.96
CA PRO A 142 10.12 -22.86 12.92
C PRO A 142 9.56 -22.06 14.09
N VAL A 143 8.35 -22.44 14.52
CA VAL A 143 7.79 -22.07 15.81
C VAL A 143 8.63 -22.76 16.89
N SER A 144 9.51 -22.02 17.55
CA SER A 144 10.09 -22.46 18.82
C SER A 144 9.07 -22.24 19.94
N ARG A 145 8.89 -23.31 20.71
CA ARG A 145 7.91 -23.54 21.79
C ARG A 145 7.89 -22.50 22.89
#